data_AF-A0A4V2AXJ8-F1
#
_entry.id   AF-A0A4V2AXJ8-F1
#
_cell.length_a   1.000
_cell.length_b   1.000
_cell.length_c   1.000
_cell.angle_alpha   90.00
_cell.angle_beta   90.00
_cell.angle_gamma   90.00
#
_symmetry.space_group_name_H-M   'P 1'
#
loop_
_entity.id
_entity.type
_entity.pdbx_description
1 polymer ?
#
loop_
_entity_poly.entity_id
_entity_poly.type
_entity_poly.pdbx_seq_one_letter_code
_entity_poly.pdbx_strand_id
1 'polypeptide(L)'
;MRFKKVFLYRLYLVTVIALIWVLFSILMLYNIVEVDKELLRTRRLSFFSLAFAIIGFIVAGAEAFYLKNAFRRFPFWLSTILRMAITFCLFLAASLLFLSLYFVFRYNGTFAEFTDVYIEKIVFTPSFFVFMIDLGVLSLLSIMILEISDKYGPGGIRNLLWGRYNKPRQENRIFLFLDINDSTSIAERLGHERYFSMLKDFFADITDPILENKGSIYQYVGDEVSISWHNTPENKYRCLHFVKQAVEALDLREGHYLQAYGFVPRFKTGIHAGDVTAGYIG
;
A
#
# COMPACT_ATOMS: atom_id res chain seq x y z
N MET A 1 -18.89 6.18 -2.16
CA MET A 1 -18.54 5.28 -1.02
C MET A 1 -17.18 4.59 -1.17
N ARG A 2 -16.70 4.25 -2.38
CA ARG A 2 -15.39 3.62 -2.69
C ARG A 2 -14.17 4.36 -2.12
N PHE A 3 -14.10 5.68 -2.30
CA PHE A 3 -13.04 6.51 -1.72
C PHE A 3 -12.94 6.32 -0.21
N LYS A 4 -14.08 6.31 0.51
CA LYS A 4 -14.07 6.16 1.97
C LYS A 4 -13.48 4.82 2.42
N LYS A 5 -13.79 3.69 1.76
CA LYS A 5 -13.26 2.38 2.18
C LYS A 5 -11.77 2.19 1.89
N VAL A 6 -11.31 2.58 0.70
CA VAL A 6 -9.88 2.52 0.34
C VAL A 6 -9.09 3.50 1.21
N PHE A 7 -9.63 4.69 1.44
CA PHE A 7 -9.05 5.67 2.34
C PHE A 7 -8.96 5.16 3.78
N LEU A 8 -10.05 4.58 4.32
CA LEU A 8 -10.06 4.01 5.67
C LEU A 8 -9.09 2.84 5.82
N TYR A 9 -8.96 1.99 4.80
CA TYR A 9 -7.99 0.90 4.82
C TYR A 9 -6.54 1.41 4.76
N ARG A 10 -6.25 2.38 3.89
CA ARG A 10 -4.93 3.03 3.86
C ARG A 10 -4.63 3.75 5.17
N LEU A 11 -5.61 4.43 5.76
CA LEU A 11 -5.47 5.07 7.06
C LEU A 11 -5.16 4.04 8.15
N TYR A 12 -5.85 2.89 8.16
CA TYR A 12 -5.53 1.79 9.05
C TYR A 12 -4.08 1.31 8.89
N LEU A 13 -3.60 1.12 7.65
CA LEU A 13 -2.20 0.76 7.39
C LEU A 13 -1.23 1.82 7.92
N VAL A 14 -1.51 3.10 7.69
CA VAL A 14 -0.71 4.22 8.22
C VAL A 14 -0.66 4.18 9.75
N THR A 15 -1.80 3.94 10.41
CA THR A 15 -1.84 3.80 11.87
C THR A 15 -1.01 2.61 12.35
N VAL A 16 -1.10 1.45 11.69
CA VAL A 16 -0.28 0.28 12.04
C VAL A 16 1.20 0.56 11.87
N ILE A 17 1.61 1.18 10.75
CA ILE A 17 3.01 1.54 10.52
C ILE A 17 3.48 2.57 11.55
N ALA A 18 2.69 3.59 11.85
CA ALA A 18 3.04 4.57 12.88
C ALA A 18 3.22 3.92 14.27
N LEU A 19 2.38 2.95 14.63
CA LEU A 19 2.57 2.17 15.87
C LEU A 19 3.86 1.35 15.86
N ILE A 20 4.22 0.73 14.72
CA ILE A 20 5.51 0.04 14.55
C ILE A 20 6.67 1.02 14.74
N TRP A 21 6.59 2.22 14.16
CA TRP A 21 7.61 3.27 14.34
C TRP A 21 7.76 3.69 15.80
N VAL A 22 6.66 3.82 16.55
CA VAL A 22 6.71 4.15 17.98
C VAL A 22 7.38 3.02 18.78
N LEU A 23 7.01 1.76 18.54
CA LEU A 23 7.65 0.62 19.20
C LEU A 23 9.15 0.53 18.86
N PHE A 24 9.49 0.74 17.59
CA PHE A 24 10.86 0.72 17.11
C PHE A 24 11.68 1.89 17.67
N SER A 25 11.06 3.03 17.97
CA SER A 25 11.76 4.17 18.61
C SER A 25 12.33 3.82 19.99
N ILE A 26 11.70 2.88 20.72
CA ILE A 26 12.21 2.39 22.00
C ILE A 26 13.48 1.57 21.79
N LEU A 27 13.48 0.70 20.77
CA LEU A 27 14.65 -0.08 20.38
C LEU A 27 15.79 0.82 19.88
N MET A 28 15.49 1.81 19.05
CA MET A 28 16.47 2.80 18.62
C MET A 28 17.09 3.53 19.81
N LEU A 29 16.27 3.97 20.76
CA LEU A 29 16.80 4.65 21.94
C LEU A 29 17.75 3.73 22.72
N TYR A 30 17.39 2.45 22.88
CA TYR A 30 18.26 1.46 23.50
C TYR A 30 19.60 1.33 22.76
N ASN A 31 19.58 1.18 21.43
CA ASN A 31 20.78 1.08 20.60
C ASN A 31 21.67 2.31 20.72
N ILE A 32 21.09 3.51 20.72
CA ILE A 32 21.84 4.77 20.84
C ILE A 32 22.46 4.91 22.24
N VAL A 33 21.74 4.54 23.31
CA VAL A 33 22.27 4.58 24.69
C VAL A 33 23.43 3.59 24.87
N GLU A 34 23.36 2.43 24.21
CA GLU A 34 24.43 1.43 24.27
C GLU A 34 25.72 1.92 23.61
N VAL A 35 25.58 2.61 22.47
CA VAL A 35 26.69 3.16 21.69
C VAL A 35 27.26 4.43 22.34
N ASP A 36 26.41 5.26 22.95
CA ASP A 36 26.79 6.56 23.51
C ASP A 36 26.06 6.84 24.83
N LYS A 37 26.72 6.42 25.91
CA LYS A 37 26.18 6.42 27.29
C LYS A 37 25.95 7.83 27.86
N GLU A 38 26.59 8.85 27.28
CA GLU A 38 26.56 10.24 27.76
C GLU A 38 25.40 11.04 27.13
N LEU A 39 25.07 10.79 25.86
CA LEU A 39 24.19 11.64 25.06
C LEU A 39 22.73 11.72 25.54
N LEU A 40 22.26 10.75 26.33
CA LEU A 40 20.84 10.57 26.64
C LEU A 40 20.47 10.46 28.12
N ARG A 41 21.43 10.51 29.06
CA ARG A 41 21.17 10.36 30.51
C ARG A 41 20.18 11.40 31.08
N THR A 42 19.93 12.50 30.36
CA THR A 42 19.07 13.62 30.75
C THR A 42 17.81 13.81 29.90
N ARG A 43 17.59 13.04 28.83
CA ARG A 43 16.42 13.23 27.94
C ARG A 43 15.28 12.30 28.33
N ARG A 44 14.07 12.86 28.47
CA ARG A 44 12.86 12.09 28.79
C ARG A 44 12.47 11.25 27.56
N LEU A 45 12.46 9.92 27.72
CA LEU A 45 11.99 8.92 26.74
C LEU A 45 10.68 9.35 26.05
N SER A 46 9.74 9.93 26.81
CA SER A 46 8.45 10.38 26.29
C SER A 46 8.54 11.45 25.18
N PHE A 47 9.53 12.35 25.24
CA PHE A 47 9.72 13.38 24.21
C PHE A 47 10.24 12.75 22.91
N PHE A 48 11.19 11.82 23.03
CA PHE A 48 11.75 11.10 21.90
C PHE A 48 10.68 10.25 21.19
N SER A 49 9.90 9.47 21.95
CA SER A 49 8.83 8.65 21.39
C SER A 49 7.71 9.49 20.75
N LEU A 50 7.38 10.67 21.31
CA LEU A 50 6.39 11.58 20.71
C LEU A 50 6.86 12.15 19.37
N ALA A 51 8.12 12.59 19.28
CA ALA A 51 8.70 13.09 18.04
C ALA A 51 8.68 12.00 16.95
N PHE A 52 9.05 10.77 17.31
CA PHE A 52 8.97 9.62 16.41
C PHE A 52 7.54 9.25 16.00
N ALA A 53 6.56 9.37 16.90
CA ALA A 53 5.16 9.15 16.56
C ALA A 53 4.68 10.14 15.49
N ILE A 54 5.01 11.43 15.68
CA ILE A 54 4.61 12.49 14.74
C ILE A 54 5.30 12.30 13.39
N ILE A 55 6.63 12.13 13.38
CA ILE A 55 7.39 11.95 12.15
C ILE A 55 6.96 10.67 11.44
N GLY A 56 6.82 9.56 12.17
CA GLY A 56 6.37 8.29 11.62
C GLY A 56 4.99 8.36 11.00
N PHE A 57 4.05 9.11 11.60
CA PHE A 57 2.73 9.33 11.02
C PHE A 57 2.79 10.15 9.73
N ILE A 58 3.61 11.21 9.70
CA ILE A 58 3.80 12.05 8.51
C ILE A 58 4.42 11.24 7.37
N VAL A 59 5.50 10.50 7.66
CA VAL A 59 6.22 9.68 6.68
C VAL A 59 5.32 8.54 6.17
N ALA A 60 4.70 7.77 7.07
CA ALA A 60 3.82 6.68 6.68
C ALA A 60 2.61 7.18 5.87
N GLY A 61 2.06 8.36 6.24
CA GLY A 61 1.01 9.03 5.46
C GLY A 61 1.49 9.44 4.07
N ALA A 62 2.67 10.06 3.96
CA ALA A 62 3.27 10.43 2.68
C ALA A 62 3.48 9.21 1.78
N GLU A 63 3.98 8.11 2.33
CA GLU A 63 4.19 6.84 1.63
C GLU A 63 2.88 6.23 1.13
N ALA A 64 1.90 6.07 2.02
CA ALA A 64 0.65 5.38 1.72
C ALA A 64 -0.26 6.15 0.74
N PHE A 65 -0.21 7.47 0.73
CA PHE A 65 -1.12 8.30 -0.08
C PHE A 65 -0.47 8.92 -1.32
N TYR A 66 0.79 9.36 -1.26
CA TYR A 66 1.41 10.17 -2.31
C TYR A 66 2.56 9.44 -3.01
N LEU A 67 3.60 9.05 -2.27
CA LEU A 67 4.87 8.58 -2.86
C LEU A 67 4.67 7.33 -3.70
N LYS A 68 3.83 6.39 -3.24
CA LYS A 68 3.49 5.20 -4.01
C LYS A 68 2.96 5.52 -5.41
N ASN A 69 2.01 6.47 -5.50
CA ASN A 69 1.41 6.82 -6.79
C ASN A 69 2.39 7.57 -7.69
N ALA A 70 3.25 8.42 -7.10
CA ALA A 70 4.27 9.17 -7.81
C ALA A 70 5.31 8.25 -8.48
N PHE A 71 5.73 7.17 -7.79
CA PHE A 71 6.79 6.29 -8.28
C PHE A 71 6.30 5.00 -8.96
N ARG A 72 5.01 4.89 -9.30
CA ARG A 72 4.42 3.67 -9.89
C ARG A 72 5.01 3.29 -11.26
N ARG A 73 5.60 4.23 -11.99
CA ARG A 73 6.16 4.00 -13.34
C ARG A 73 7.60 3.48 -13.33
N PHE A 74 8.28 3.55 -12.18
CA PHE A 74 9.67 3.11 -12.06
C PHE A 74 9.75 1.62 -11.72
N PRO A 75 10.86 0.94 -12.08
CA PRO A 75 11.09 -0.42 -11.63
C PRO A 75 11.13 -0.46 -10.09
N PHE A 76 10.73 -1.60 -9.52
CA PHE A 76 10.54 -1.75 -8.07
C PHE A 76 11.74 -1.29 -7.24
N TRP A 77 12.96 -1.69 -7.61
CA TRP A 77 14.18 -1.33 -6.88
C TRP A 77 14.41 0.19 -6.83
N LEU A 78 14.24 0.88 -7.95
CA LEU A 78 14.41 2.33 -8.04
C LEU A 78 13.31 3.07 -7.28
N SER A 79 12.06 2.60 -7.42
CA SER A 79 10.93 3.13 -6.65
C SER A 79 11.18 3.02 -5.14
N THR A 80 11.72 1.89 -4.67
CA THR A 80 12.05 1.69 -3.25
C THR A 80 13.18 2.59 -2.80
N ILE A 81 14.28 2.71 -3.55
CA ILE A 81 15.40 3.60 -3.20
C ILE A 81 14.94 5.06 -3.13
N LEU A 82 14.16 5.54 -4.11
CA LEU A 82 13.67 6.92 -4.12
C LEU A 82 12.74 7.21 -2.93
N ARG A 83 11.86 6.27 -2.57
CA ARG A 83 11.00 6.35 -1.40
C ARG A 83 11.79 6.40 -0.09
N MET A 84 12.80 5.53 0.05
CA MET A 84 13.73 5.55 1.19
C MET A 84 14.48 6.87 1.28
N ALA A 85 14.99 7.40 0.16
CA ALA A 85 15.68 8.69 0.11
C ALA A 85 14.76 9.85 0.51
N ILE A 86 13.50 9.86 0.07
CA ILE A 86 12.53 10.89 0.47
C ILE A 86 12.19 10.78 1.94
N THR A 87 11.93 9.57 2.45
CA THR A 87 11.72 9.30 3.87
C THR A 87 12.89 9.83 4.72
N PHE A 88 14.12 9.57 4.25
CA PHE A 88 15.33 10.09 4.87
C PHE A 88 15.41 11.62 4.86
N CYS A 89 15.16 12.27 3.72
CA CYS A 89 15.15 13.73 3.61
C CYS A 89 14.08 14.37 4.50
N LEU A 90 12.88 13.78 4.56
CA LEU A 90 11.80 14.24 5.44
C LEU A 90 12.18 14.11 6.91
N PHE A 91 12.80 13.00 7.28
CA PHE A 91 13.31 12.79 8.64
C PHE A 91 14.38 13.85 8.99
N LEU A 92 15.37 14.05 8.12
CA LEU A 92 16.45 15.01 8.34
C LEU A 92 15.93 16.46 8.43
N ALA A 93 14.95 16.82 7.60
CA ALA A 93 14.28 18.12 7.69
C ALA A 93 13.53 18.27 9.03
N ALA A 94 12.82 17.23 9.47
CA ALA A 94 12.11 17.24 10.75
C ALA A 94 13.08 17.34 11.95
N SER A 95 14.20 16.60 11.93
CA SER A 95 15.20 16.65 13.00
C SER A 95 15.85 18.02 13.11
N LEU A 96 16.21 18.62 11.97
CA LEU A 96 16.73 20.00 11.92
C LEU A 96 15.71 21.00 12.47
N LEU A 97 14.44 20.85 12.10
CA LEU A 97 13.37 21.71 12.60
C LEU A 97 13.21 21.57 14.12
N PHE A 98 13.16 20.35 14.67
CA PHE A 98 13.08 20.14 16.12
C PHE A 98 14.27 20.72 16.87
N LEU A 99 15.48 20.56 16.33
CA LEU A 99 16.68 21.11 16.96
C LEU A 99 16.71 22.64 16.89
N SER A 100 16.28 23.22 15.76
CA SER A 100 16.17 24.68 15.62
C SER A 100 15.17 25.27 16.63
N LEU A 101 14.03 24.61 16.85
CA LEU A 101 13.07 24.99 17.88
C LEU A 101 13.69 24.88 19.27
N TYR A 102 14.38 23.78 19.57
CA TYR A 102 15.09 23.62 20.84
C TYR A 102 16.10 24.76 21.08
N PHE A 103 16.84 25.14 20.06
CA PHE A 103 17.79 26.25 20.10
C PHE A 103 17.08 27.58 20.39
N VAL A 104 16.06 27.96 19.62
CA VAL A 104 15.30 29.20 19.83
C VAL A 104 14.71 29.30 21.24
N PHE A 105 14.25 28.18 21.81
CA PHE A 105 13.62 28.18 23.14
C PHE A 105 14.59 28.00 24.31
N ARG A 106 15.85 27.61 24.09
CA ARG A 106 16.78 27.23 25.17
C ARG A 106 18.19 27.82 25.06
N TYR A 107 18.60 28.27 23.88
CA TYR A 107 19.98 28.64 23.56
C TYR A 107 20.04 30.03 22.94
N ASN A 108 20.86 30.91 23.52
CA ASN A 108 20.96 32.34 23.15
C ASN A 108 22.13 32.66 22.19
N GLY A 109 22.62 31.69 21.41
CA GLY A 109 23.77 31.87 20.50
C GLY A 109 23.39 32.18 19.04
N THR A 110 24.38 32.19 18.15
CA THR A 110 24.22 32.52 16.73
C THR A 110 23.97 31.28 15.84
N PHE A 111 23.44 31.49 14.62
CA PHE A 111 23.15 30.40 13.67
C PHE A 111 24.40 29.67 13.15
N ALA A 112 25.55 30.36 13.06
CA ALA A 112 26.81 29.74 12.62
C ALA A 112 27.37 28.76 13.68
N GLU A 113 27.29 29.14 14.96
CA GLU A 113 27.65 28.24 16.06
C GLU A 113 26.72 27.02 16.13
N PHE A 114 25.46 27.18 15.72
CA PHE A 114 24.50 26.08 15.60
C PHE A 114 24.91 25.05 14.53
N THR A 115 25.34 25.49 13.35
CA THR A 115 25.71 24.55 12.26
C THR A 115 26.94 23.74 12.61
N ASP A 116 27.94 24.37 13.22
CA ASP A 116 29.19 23.71 13.60
C ASP A 116 28.93 22.70 14.73
N VAL A 117 28.16 23.09 15.75
CA VAL A 117 27.77 22.19 16.85
C VAL A 117 26.91 21.03 16.34
N TYR A 118 26.01 21.23 15.37
CA TYR A 118 25.18 20.16 14.83
C TYR A 118 26.00 19.14 14.02
N ILE A 119 26.84 19.62 13.11
CA ILE A 119 27.62 18.76 12.24
C ILE A 119 28.64 17.95 13.05
N GLU A 120 29.40 18.63 13.92
CA GLU A 120 30.48 17.98 14.67
C GLU A 120 29.95 17.07 15.78
N LYS A 121 28.92 17.51 16.54
CA LYS A 121 28.45 16.77 17.72
C LYS A 121 27.31 15.80 17.47
N ILE A 122 26.67 15.83 16.30
CA ILE A 122 25.55 14.93 15.99
C ILE A 122 25.88 14.09 14.75
N VAL A 123 26.14 14.71 13.60
CA VAL A 123 26.24 13.99 12.31
C VAL A 123 27.42 13.01 12.25
N PHE A 124 28.58 13.37 12.82
CA PHE A 124 29.77 12.50 12.81
C PHE A 124 29.89 11.54 13.99
N THR A 125 28.82 11.39 14.78
CA THR A 125 28.82 10.45 15.91
C THR A 125 28.45 9.02 15.48
N PRO A 126 29.01 7.98 16.12
CA PRO A 126 28.58 6.59 15.90
C PRO A 126 27.07 6.40 16.11
N SER A 127 26.50 7.11 17.09
CA SER A 127 25.07 7.19 17.37
C SER A 127 24.24 7.56 16.15
N PHE A 128 24.70 8.54 15.36
CA PHE A 128 24.02 8.96 14.15
C PHE A 128 24.07 7.87 13.07
N PHE A 129 25.19 7.18 12.88
CA PHE A 129 25.25 6.08 11.90
C PHE A 129 24.32 4.93 12.25
N VAL A 130 24.29 4.51 13.52
CA VAL A 130 23.33 3.47 13.99
C VAL A 130 21.90 3.95 13.79
N PHE A 131 21.63 5.22 14.10
CA PHE A 131 20.34 5.84 13.86
C PHE A 131 19.92 5.76 12.38
N MET A 132 20.83 6.04 11.45
CA MET A 132 20.56 6.02 10.01
C MET A 132 20.30 4.61 9.48
N ILE A 133 21.02 3.62 10.00
CA ILE A 133 20.78 2.19 9.69
C ILE A 133 19.38 1.79 10.17
N ASP A 134 19.05 2.10 11.42
CA ASP A 134 17.76 1.79 12.03
C ASP A 134 16.59 2.44 11.25
N LEU A 135 16.73 3.71 10.86
CA LEU A 135 15.76 4.41 10.00
C LEU A 135 15.64 3.74 8.62
N GLY A 136 16.76 3.34 8.02
CA GLY A 136 16.80 2.63 6.75
C GLY A 136 16.02 1.31 6.81
N VAL A 137 16.27 0.50 7.84
CA VAL A 137 15.55 -0.77 8.08
C VAL A 137 14.06 -0.52 8.28
N LEU A 138 13.69 0.47 9.09
CA LEU A 138 12.30 0.80 9.38
C LEU A 138 11.54 1.30 8.13
N SER A 139 12.19 2.11 7.30
CA SER A 139 11.63 2.59 6.03
C SER A 139 11.40 1.43 5.05
N LEU A 140 12.36 0.51 4.93
CA LEU A 140 12.24 -0.68 4.09
C LEU A 140 11.09 -1.57 4.55
N LEU A 141 10.98 -1.83 5.86
CA LEU A 141 9.87 -2.60 6.44
C LEU A 141 8.52 -1.94 6.16
N SER A 142 8.43 -0.61 6.28
CA SER A 142 7.21 0.15 6.01
C SER A 142 6.77 0.03 4.55
N ILE A 143 7.71 0.18 3.62
CA ILE A 143 7.46 0.02 2.18
C ILE A 143 7.02 -1.43 1.89
N MET A 144 7.68 -2.43 2.45
CA MET A 144 7.32 -3.84 2.27
C MET A 144 5.92 -4.15 2.78
N ILE A 145 5.52 -3.63 3.95
CA ILE A 145 4.16 -3.79 4.47
C ILE A 145 3.12 -3.19 3.52
N LEU A 146 3.39 -2.01 2.95
CA LEU A 146 2.49 -1.38 1.98
C LEU A 146 2.38 -2.21 0.69
N GLU A 147 3.51 -2.61 0.11
CA GLU A 147 3.56 -3.40 -1.13
C GLU A 147 2.88 -4.76 -0.99
N ILE A 148 3.13 -5.49 0.11
CA ILE A 148 2.48 -6.78 0.38
C ILE A 148 0.99 -6.57 0.62
N SER A 149 0.59 -5.55 1.39
CA SER A 149 -0.82 -5.23 1.64
C SER A 149 -1.58 -4.95 0.35
N ASP A 150 -0.94 -4.28 -0.60
CA ASP A 150 -1.54 -3.97 -1.89
C ASP A 150 -1.63 -5.19 -2.80
N LYS A 151 -0.62 -6.07 -2.79
CA LYS A 151 -0.59 -7.26 -3.65
C LYS A 151 -1.59 -8.33 -3.19
N TYR A 152 -1.73 -8.54 -1.88
CA TYR A 152 -2.60 -9.57 -1.31
C TYR A 152 -3.95 -9.02 -0.83
N GLY A 153 -4.15 -7.70 -0.92
CA GLY A 153 -5.37 -7.02 -0.52
C GLY A 153 -5.66 -7.03 0.99
N PRO A 154 -6.82 -6.48 1.39
CA PRO A 154 -7.21 -6.35 2.79
C PRO A 154 -7.24 -7.70 3.52
N GLY A 155 -6.41 -7.83 4.55
CA GLY A 155 -6.30 -9.06 5.36
C GLY A 155 -5.34 -10.11 4.80
N GLY A 156 -4.73 -9.88 3.64
CA GLY A 156 -3.73 -10.77 3.03
C GLY A 156 -2.52 -11.01 3.94
N ILE A 157 -1.90 -9.94 4.46
CA ILE A 157 -0.77 -10.04 5.42
C ILE A 157 -1.16 -10.86 6.64
N ARG A 158 -2.36 -10.65 7.19
CA ARG A 158 -2.84 -11.40 8.35
C ARG A 158 -3.02 -12.88 8.02
N ASN A 159 -3.56 -13.20 6.84
CA ASN A 159 -3.71 -14.60 6.46
C ASN A 159 -2.36 -15.27 6.17
N LEU A 160 -1.38 -14.51 5.66
CA LEU A 160 -0.01 -14.97 5.40
C LEU A 160 0.75 -15.24 6.70
N LEU A 161 0.83 -14.26 7.61
CA LEU A 161 1.60 -14.37 8.86
C LEU A 161 1.07 -15.47 9.79
N TRP A 162 -0.25 -15.66 9.87
CA TRP A 162 -0.85 -16.72 10.68
C TRP A 162 -0.89 -18.08 9.97
N GLY A 163 -0.33 -18.18 8.75
CA GLY A 163 -0.32 -19.43 7.98
C GLY A 163 -1.72 -19.97 7.72
N ARG A 164 -2.74 -19.09 7.58
CA ARG A 164 -4.15 -19.49 7.52
C ARG A 164 -4.43 -20.49 6.39
N TYR A 165 -3.69 -20.38 5.28
CA TYR A 165 -3.83 -21.22 4.10
C TYR A 165 -2.64 -22.19 3.89
N ASN A 166 -1.76 -22.38 4.88
CA ASN A 166 -0.67 -23.37 4.82
C ASN A 166 -1.20 -24.81 4.89
N LYS A 167 -2.36 -25.01 5.52
CA LYS A 167 -3.13 -26.25 5.47
C LYS A 167 -4.39 -26.00 4.65
N PRO A 168 -4.78 -26.92 3.76
CA PRO A 168 -6.03 -26.80 3.02
C PRO A 168 -7.20 -26.63 3.99
N ARG A 169 -8.04 -25.62 3.73
CA ARG A 169 -9.25 -25.34 4.52
C ARG A 169 -10.46 -25.30 3.63
N GLN A 170 -11.52 -25.97 4.06
CA GLN A 170 -12.81 -25.88 3.41
C GLN A 170 -13.43 -24.50 3.71
N GLU A 171 -13.78 -23.77 2.66
CA GLU A 171 -14.50 -22.51 2.74
C GLU A 171 -15.71 -22.57 1.82
N ASN A 172 -16.85 -22.03 2.27
CA ASN A 172 -18.04 -21.97 1.44
C ASN A 172 -18.08 -20.61 0.70
N ARG A 173 -17.91 -20.66 -0.63
CA ARG A 173 -17.66 -19.50 -1.47
C ARG A 173 -18.60 -19.45 -2.67
N ILE A 174 -18.86 -18.24 -3.14
CA ILE A 174 -19.44 -17.98 -4.46
C ILE A 174 -18.28 -17.59 -5.37
N PHE A 175 -18.15 -18.22 -6.52
CA PHE A 175 -17.23 -17.85 -7.59
C PHE A 175 -18.02 -17.41 -8.81
N LEU A 176 -17.61 -16.28 -9.37
CA LEU A 176 -18.07 -15.79 -10.66
C LEU A 176 -16.86 -15.74 -11.58
N PHE A 177 -16.97 -16.42 -12.72
CA PHE A 177 -16.00 -16.39 -13.80
C PHE A 177 -16.56 -15.50 -14.89
N LEU A 178 -15.86 -14.41 -15.22
CA LEU A 178 -16.25 -13.47 -16.25
C LEU A 178 -15.23 -13.54 -17.38
N ASP A 179 -15.71 -13.75 -18.59
CA ASP A 179 -14.89 -13.89 -19.80
C ASP A 179 -15.39 -12.94 -20.89
N ILE A 180 -14.49 -12.32 -21.65
CA ILE A 180 -14.84 -11.37 -22.71
C ILE A 180 -15.30 -12.15 -23.95
N ASN A 181 -16.39 -11.69 -24.56
CA ASN A 181 -16.92 -12.33 -25.76
C ASN A 181 -15.99 -12.09 -26.95
N ASP A 182 -15.77 -13.14 -27.76
CA ASP A 182 -15.01 -13.09 -29.02
C ASP A 182 -13.59 -12.52 -28.88
N SER A 183 -12.96 -12.75 -27.73
CA SER A 183 -11.67 -12.15 -27.36
C SER A 183 -10.53 -12.45 -28.33
N THR A 184 -10.43 -13.68 -28.85
CA THR A 184 -9.45 -14.06 -29.87
C THR A 184 -9.61 -13.21 -31.14
N SER A 185 -10.83 -13.13 -31.68
CA SER A 185 -11.15 -12.34 -32.88
C SER A 185 -10.86 -10.85 -32.66
N ILE A 186 -11.15 -10.34 -31.45
CA ILE A 186 -10.84 -8.96 -31.07
C ILE A 186 -9.33 -8.73 -31.02
N ALA A 187 -8.57 -9.65 -30.42
CA ALA A 187 -7.12 -9.55 -30.30
C ALA A 187 -6.42 -9.58 -31.67
N GLU A 188 -6.88 -10.44 -32.58
CA GLU A 188 -6.42 -10.51 -33.96
C GLU A 188 -6.69 -9.20 -34.71
N ARG A 189 -7.89 -8.61 -34.55
CA ARG A 189 -8.26 -7.36 -35.22
C ARG A 189 -7.53 -6.14 -34.68
N LEU A 190 -7.36 -6.03 -33.35
CA LEU A 190 -6.76 -4.86 -32.71
C LEU A 190 -5.22 -4.90 -32.71
N GLY A 191 -4.63 -6.09 -32.74
CA GLY A 191 -3.22 -6.28 -32.44
C GLY A 191 -2.93 -6.20 -30.93
N HIS A 192 -1.80 -6.76 -30.51
CA HIS A 192 -1.52 -7.07 -29.11
C HIS A 192 -1.49 -5.84 -28.19
N GLU A 193 -0.92 -4.72 -28.62
CA GLU A 193 -0.81 -3.50 -27.79
C GLU A 193 -2.17 -2.82 -27.55
N ARG A 194 -2.98 -2.67 -28.60
CA ARG A 194 -4.32 -2.06 -28.49
C ARG A 194 -5.27 -2.99 -27.73
N TYR A 195 -5.15 -4.30 -27.93
CA TYR A 195 -5.91 -5.29 -27.18
C TYR A 195 -5.56 -5.24 -25.68
N PHE A 196 -4.27 -5.21 -25.34
CA PHE A 196 -3.84 -5.06 -23.95
C PHE A 196 -4.36 -3.76 -23.32
N SER A 197 -4.35 -2.67 -24.08
CA SER A 197 -4.93 -1.39 -23.63
C SER A 197 -6.44 -1.48 -23.39
N MET A 198 -7.18 -2.19 -24.26
CA MET A 198 -8.61 -2.45 -24.09
C MET A 198 -8.88 -3.29 -22.83
N LEU A 199 -8.10 -4.34 -22.59
CA LEU A 199 -8.23 -5.16 -21.37
C LEU A 199 -8.03 -4.32 -20.11
N LYS A 200 -7.04 -3.43 -20.12
CA LYS A 200 -6.77 -2.53 -19.00
C LYS A 200 -7.96 -1.60 -18.72
N ASP A 201 -8.57 -1.03 -19.76
CA ASP A 201 -9.74 -0.17 -19.61
C ASP A 201 -10.98 -0.97 -19.15
N PHE A 202 -11.19 -2.15 -19.72
CA PHE A 202 -12.26 -3.06 -19.34
C PHE A 202 -12.19 -3.45 -17.86
N PHE A 203 -11.03 -3.94 -17.41
CA PHE A 203 -10.83 -4.32 -16.02
C PHE A 203 -10.92 -3.12 -15.07
N ALA A 204 -10.46 -1.94 -15.50
CA ALA A 204 -10.62 -0.72 -14.71
C ALA A 204 -12.10 -0.36 -14.50
N ASP A 205 -12.94 -0.54 -15.52
CA ASP A 205 -14.37 -0.18 -15.46
C ASP A 205 -15.19 -1.13 -14.60
N ILE A 206 -14.93 -2.43 -14.67
CA ILE A 206 -15.65 -3.40 -13.84
C ILE A 206 -15.13 -3.45 -12.40
N THR A 207 -13.96 -2.86 -12.11
CA THR A 207 -13.39 -2.82 -10.75
C THR A 207 -14.33 -2.11 -9.76
N ASP A 208 -15.00 -1.03 -10.18
CA ASP A 208 -15.91 -0.26 -9.33
C ASP A 208 -17.13 -1.11 -8.92
N PRO A 209 -17.89 -1.70 -9.86
CA PRO A 209 -18.90 -2.70 -9.56
C PRO A 209 -18.43 -3.83 -8.64
N ILE A 210 -17.24 -4.40 -8.83
CA ILE A 210 -16.72 -5.48 -7.97
C ILE A 210 -16.64 -4.99 -6.52
N LEU A 211 -16.02 -3.83 -6.30
CA LEU A 211 -15.77 -3.28 -4.96
C LEU A 211 -17.06 -2.83 -4.26
N GLU A 212 -18.01 -2.25 -4.99
CA GLU A 212 -19.31 -1.84 -4.45
C GLU A 212 -20.09 -3.04 -3.93
N ASN A 213 -20.02 -4.15 -4.65
CA ASN A 213 -20.64 -5.43 -4.30
C ASN A 213 -19.77 -6.31 -3.38
N LYS A 214 -18.68 -5.77 -2.82
CA LYS A 214 -17.77 -6.46 -1.89
C LYS A 214 -17.18 -7.77 -2.48
N GLY A 215 -17.02 -7.85 -3.79
CA GLY A 215 -16.33 -8.94 -4.46
C GLY A 215 -14.82 -8.83 -4.28
N SER A 216 -14.15 -9.97 -4.24
CA SER A 216 -12.70 -10.06 -4.20
C SER A 216 -12.21 -10.72 -5.47
N ILE A 217 -11.31 -10.06 -6.21
CA ILE A 217 -10.67 -10.68 -7.38
C ILE A 217 -9.79 -11.82 -6.88
N TYR A 218 -10.06 -13.03 -7.35
CA TYR A 218 -9.25 -14.20 -7.05
C TYR A 218 -8.05 -14.29 -7.99
N GLN A 219 -8.29 -14.15 -9.30
CA GLN A 219 -7.24 -14.15 -10.31
C GLN A 219 -7.69 -13.49 -11.62
N TYR A 220 -6.70 -13.08 -12.41
CA TYR A 220 -6.86 -12.75 -13.83
C TYR A 220 -6.18 -13.84 -14.65
N VAL A 221 -6.86 -14.34 -15.69
CA VAL A 221 -6.34 -15.35 -16.61
C VAL A 221 -6.57 -14.84 -18.04
N GLY A 222 -5.59 -14.11 -18.57
CA GLY A 222 -5.73 -13.44 -19.87
C GLY A 222 -6.82 -12.37 -19.84
N ASP A 223 -7.91 -12.64 -20.54
CA ASP A 223 -9.13 -11.85 -20.65
C ASP A 223 -10.23 -12.28 -19.66
N GLU A 224 -10.02 -13.37 -18.94
CA GLU A 224 -10.90 -13.84 -17.88
C GLU A 224 -10.55 -13.19 -16.52
N VAL A 225 -11.56 -12.91 -15.72
CA VAL A 225 -11.42 -12.60 -14.29
C VAL A 225 -12.31 -13.50 -13.44
N SER A 226 -11.72 -14.09 -12.41
CA SER A 226 -12.46 -14.86 -11.40
C SER A 226 -12.66 -14.00 -10.15
N ILE A 227 -13.91 -13.85 -9.69
CA ILE A 227 -14.29 -13.03 -8.53
C ILE A 227 -14.96 -13.92 -7.49
N SER A 228 -14.67 -13.68 -6.21
CA SER A 228 -15.15 -14.51 -5.11
C SER A 228 -15.82 -13.72 -3.98
N TRP A 229 -16.81 -14.35 -3.34
CA TRP A 229 -17.47 -13.92 -2.12
C TRP A 229 -17.59 -15.08 -1.13
N HIS A 230 -17.77 -14.79 0.15
CA HIS A 230 -18.31 -15.80 1.08
C HIS A 230 -19.76 -16.12 0.69
N ASN A 231 -20.15 -17.40 0.71
CA ASN A 231 -21.50 -17.80 0.32
C ASN A 231 -22.51 -17.49 1.42
N THR A 232 -23.07 -16.28 1.37
CA THR A 232 -24.18 -15.85 2.22
C THR A 232 -25.33 -15.40 1.34
N PRO A 233 -26.58 -15.43 1.82
CA PRO A 233 -27.73 -14.94 1.05
C PRO A 233 -27.51 -13.53 0.50
N GLU A 234 -26.96 -12.64 1.32
CA GLU A 234 -26.69 -11.25 0.94
C GLU A 234 -25.61 -11.12 -0.14
N ASN A 235 -24.59 -11.99 -0.12
CA ASN A 235 -23.55 -11.99 -1.15
C ASN A 235 -24.04 -12.61 -2.46
N LYS A 236 -25.05 -13.49 -2.45
CA LYS A 236 -25.71 -13.94 -3.69
C LYS A 236 -26.38 -12.77 -4.40
N TYR A 237 -27.11 -11.93 -3.65
CA TYR A 237 -27.69 -10.70 -4.21
C TYR A 237 -26.62 -9.73 -4.73
N ARG A 238 -25.53 -9.51 -3.96
CA ARG A 238 -24.40 -8.67 -4.41
C ARG A 238 -23.73 -9.20 -5.67
N CYS A 239 -23.54 -10.51 -5.78
CA CYS A 239 -22.96 -11.14 -6.97
C CYS A 239 -23.81 -10.87 -8.22
N LEU A 240 -25.13 -11.06 -8.13
CA LEU A 240 -26.04 -10.76 -9.24
C LEU A 240 -26.12 -9.26 -9.55
N HIS A 241 -26.13 -8.41 -8.51
CA HIS A 241 -26.11 -6.96 -8.66
C HIS A 241 -24.82 -6.47 -9.33
N PHE A 242 -23.68 -7.09 -9.02
CA PHE A 242 -22.41 -6.84 -9.71
C PHE A 242 -22.54 -7.07 -11.22
N VAL A 243 -23.11 -8.21 -11.66
CA VAL A 243 -23.27 -8.50 -13.09
C VAL A 243 -24.03 -7.38 -13.78
N LYS A 244 -25.15 -6.94 -13.18
CA LYS A 244 -25.94 -5.83 -13.73
C LYS A 244 -25.14 -4.53 -13.80
N GLN A 245 -24.49 -4.14 -12.71
CA GLN A 245 -23.71 -2.91 -12.66
C GLN A 245 -22.48 -2.93 -13.58
N ALA A 246 -21.88 -4.10 -13.82
CA ALA A 246 -20.78 -4.24 -14.77
C ALA A 246 -21.24 -3.99 -16.21
N VAL A 247 -22.45 -4.45 -16.58
CA VAL A 247 -23.05 -4.10 -17.88
C VAL A 247 -23.31 -2.60 -17.97
N GLU A 248 -23.97 -2.01 -16.96
CA GLU A 248 -24.27 -0.58 -16.91
C GLU A 248 -22.99 0.28 -16.99
N ALA A 249 -21.91 -0.13 -16.34
CA ALA A 249 -20.64 0.58 -16.37
C ALA A 249 -20.00 0.61 -17.77
N LEU A 250 -20.10 -0.48 -18.52
CA LEU A 250 -19.60 -0.55 -19.91
C LEU A 250 -20.47 0.28 -20.85
N ASP A 251 -21.80 0.25 -20.67
CA ASP A 251 -22.73 1.06 -21.46
C ASP A 251 -22.49 2.56 -21.24
N LEU A 252 -22.26 3.00 -20.00
CA LEU A 252 -21.91 4.39 -19.68
C LEU A 252 -20.60 4.85 -20.34
N ARG A 253 -19.69 3.91 -20.63
CA ARG A 253 -18.39 4.16 -21.28
C ARG A 253 -18.40 3.86 -22.78
N GLU A 254 -19.56 3.57 -23.37
CA GLU A 254 -19.72 3.19 -24.78
C GLU A 254 -18.98 4.13 -25.74
N GLY A 255 -19.15 5.45 -25.60
CA GLY A 255 -18.50 6.43 -26.46
C GLY A 255 -16.97 6.35 -26.45
N HIS A 256 -16.38 6.09 -25.27
CA HIS A 256 -14.93 5.89 -25.12
C HIS A 256 -14.47 4.64 -25.88
N TYR A 257 -15.16 3.52 -25.69
CA TYR A 257 -14.79 2.26 -26.34
C TYR A 257 -14.96 2.30 -27.86
N LEU A 258 -16.03 2.91 -28.36
CA LEU A 258 -16.24 3.11 -29.80
C LEU A 258 -15.15 3.98 -30.41
N GLN A 259 -14.77 5.07 -29.74
CA GLN A 259 -13.72 5.96 -30.24
C GLN A 259 -12.32 5.31 -30.19
N ALA A 260 -11.99 4.60 -29.10
CA ALA A 260 -10.66 4.03 -28.88
C ALA A 260 -10.44 2.70 -29.60
N TYR A 261 -11.47 1.87 -29.75
CA TYR A 261 -11.35 0.48 -30.23
C TYR A 261 -12.33 0.12 -31.36
N GLY A 262 -13.36 0.93 -31.62
CA GLY A 262 -14.34 0.71 -32.69
C GLY A 262 -15.51 -0.21 -32.32
N PHE A 263 -15.61 -0.65 -31.07
CA PHE A 263 -16.68 -1.50 -30.54
C PHE A 263 -16.73 -1.41 -29.01
N VAL A 264 -17.84 -1.80 -28.40
CA VAL A 264 -17.98 -1.93 -26.94
C VAL A 264 -17.78 -3.39 -26.54
N PRO A 265 -16.83 -3.73 -25.64
CA PRO A 265 -16.64 -5.09 -25.19
C PRO A 265 -17.87 -5.60 -24.42
N ARG A 266 -18.20 -6.87 -24.63
CA ARG A 266 -19.26 -7.59 -23.91
C ARG A 266 -18.65 -8.82 -23.26
N PHE A 267 -19.35 -9.38 -22.27
CA PHE A 267 -18.85 -10.51 -21.51
C PHE A 267 -19.94 -11.54 -21.24
N LYS A 268 -19.51 -12.74 -20.90
CA LYS A 268 -20.34 -13.83 -20.38
C LYS A 268 -19.87 -14.18 -18.96
N THR A 269 -20.78 -14.66 -18.12
CA THR A 269 -20.43 -15.04 -16.75
C THR A 269 -20.96 -16.42 -16.37
N GLY A 270 -20.14 -17.22 -15.72
CA GLY A 270 -20.55 -18.44 -15.00
C GLY A 270 -20.49 -18.21 -13.50
N ILE A 271 -21.52 -18.63 -12.75
CA ILE A 271 -21.58 -18.47 -11.29
C ILE A 271 -21.74 -19.85 -10.63
N HIS A 272 -20.90 -20.13 -9.65
CA HIS A 272 -20.96 -21.34 -8.83
C HIS A 272 -20.93 -20.97 -7.35
N ALA A 273 -21.69 -21.67 -6.51
CA ALA A 273 -21.71 -21.45 -5.06
C ALA A 273 -21.66 -22.79 -4.33
N GLY A 274 -20.66 -22.98 -3.48
CA GLY A 274 -20.47 -24.23 -2.76
C GLY A 274 -19.20 -24.26 -1.94
N ASP A 275 -18.90 -25.44 -1.39
CA ASP A 275 -17.68 -25.68 -0.67
C ASP A 275 -16.48 -25.77 -1.62
N VAL A 276 -15.40 -25.08 -1.26
CA VAL A 276 -14.11 -25.14 -1.94
C VAL A 276 -13.00 -25.35 -0.93
N THR A 277 -11.88 -25.89 -1.38
CA THR A 277 -10.68 -25.99 -0.56
C THR A 277 -9.76 -24.83 -0.87
N ALA A 278 -9.61 -23.89 0.06
CA ALA A 278 -8.66 -22.80 -0.01
C ALA A 278 -7.34 -23.23 0.64
N GLY A 279 -6.24 -23.07 -0.09
CA GLY A 279 -4.89 -23.35 0.37
C GLY A 279 -3.88 -22.65 -0.52
N TYR A 280 -2.67 -22.43 -0.01
CA TYR A 280 -1.56 -22.03 -0.86
C TYR A 280 -1.13 -23.23 -1.68
N ILE A 281 -1.31 -23.13 -3.00
CA ILE A 281 -0.85 -24.07 -4.00
C ILE A 281 0.01 -23.25 -4.95
N GLY A 282 1.22 -23.72 -5.23
CA GLY A 282 2.21 -23.04 -6.05
C GLY A 282 3.18 -24.04 -6.62
#